data_AF-A0A2E4KUM3-F1
#
_entry.id   AF-A0A2E4KUM3-F1
#
_cell.length_a   1.000
_cell.length_b   1.000
_cell.length_c   1.000
_cell.angle_alpha   90.00
_cell.angle_beta   90.00
_cell.angle_gamma   90.00
#
_symmetry.space_group_name_H-M   'P 1'
#
loop_
_entity.id
_entity.type
_entity.pdbx_description
1 polymer ?
#
loop_
_entity_poly.entity_id
_entity_poly.type
_entity_poly.pdbx_seq_one_letter_code
_entity_poly.pdbx_strand_id
1 'polypeptide(L)'
;MRSVLLGLLLILPILSGVAVAHEPDTFTVIVREDRHDPSEVSLVVNDTVQYYNVDSRENVTHTIGLDLNGDNDFDDEGEFSSGVLHSECDWDNDTDCRV
;
A
#
# COMPACT_ATOMS: atom_id res chain seq x y z
N MET A 1 -32.95 -30.61 30.46
CA MET A 1 -33.00 -29.71 29.27
C MET A 1 -32.21 -28.41 29.48
N ARG A 2 -32.42 -27.68 30.57
CA ARG A 2 -31.71 -26.40 30.86
C ARG A 2 -30.18 -26.51 30.97
N SER A 3 -29.67 -27.53 31.65
CA SER A 3 -28.21 -27.72 31.83
C SER A 3 -27.48 -28.13 30.54
N VAL A 4 -28.17 -28.82 29.64
CA VAL A 4 -27.63 -29.22 28.32
C VAL A 4 -27.52 -27.99 27.41
N LEU A 5 -28.54 -27.12 27.42
CA LEU A 5 -28.49 -25.85 26.70
C LEU A 5 -27.33 -24.96 27.17
N LEU A 6 -27.13 -24.89 28.49
CA LEU A 6 -26.06 -24.08 29.09
C LEU A 6 -24.67 -24.61 28.71
N GLY A 7 -24.49 -25.94 28.72
CA GLY A 7 -23.26 -26.58 28.28
C GLY A 7 -22.97 -26.33 26.81
N LEU A 8 -23.98 -26.41 25.93
CA LEU A 8 -23.82 -26.18 24.50
C LEU A 8 -23.37 -24.74 24.20
N LEU A 9 -23.93 -23.76 24.92
CA LEU A 9 -23.60 -22.34 24.76
C LEU A 9 -22.14 -22.03 25.15
N LEU A 10 -21.61 -22.74 26.13
CA LEU A 10 -20.23 -22.58 26.61
C LEU A 10 -19.19 -23.23 25.69
N ILE A 11 -19.61 -24.22 24.90
CA ILE A 11 -18.74 -24.95 23.96
C ILE A 11 -18.64 -24.22 22.61
N LEU A 12 -19.66 -23.45 22.22
CA LEU A 12 -19.66 -22.66 20.98
C LEU A 12 -18.42 -21.76 20.76
N PRO A 13 -17.97 -20.94 21.73
CA PRO A 13 -16.81 -20.07 21.52
C PRO A 13 -15.48 -20.83 21.40
N ILE A 14 -15.44 -22.09 21.82
CA ILE A 14 -14.26 -22.96 21.70
C ILE A 14 -14.19 -23.55 20.28
N LEU A 15 -15.34 -23.74 19.62
CA LEU A 15 -15.41 -24.21 18.22
C LEU A 15 -15.24 -23.08 17.19
N SER A 16 -15.40 -21.80 17.57
CA SER A 16 -15.37 -20.69 16.61
C SER A 16 -13.97 -20.35 16.06
N GLY A 17 -12.92 -21.05 16.50
CA GLY A 17 -11.54 -20.77 16.09
C GLY A 17 -11.05 -19.41 16.57
N VAL A 18 -9.74 -19.18 16.47
CA VAL A 18 -9.17 -17.84 16.66
C VAL A 18 -9.23 -17.11 15.31
N ALA A 19 -10.01 -16.03 15.24
CA ALA A 19 -9.93 -15.10 14.12
C ALA A 19 -8.86 -14.06 14.44
N VAL A 20 -7.79 -14.02 13.65
CA VAL A 20 -6.78 -12.96 13.72
C VAL A 20 -7.18 -11.92 12.68
N ALA A 21 -7.50 -10.71 13.12
CA ALA A 21 -7.71 -9.59 12.22
C ALA A 21 -6.35 -9.10 11.70
N HIS A 22 -6.30 -8.71 10.43
CA HIS A 22 -5.14 -8.06 9.85
C HIS A 22 -4.95 -6.69 10.53
N GLU A 23 -3.74 -6.41 11.02
CA GLU A 23 -3.37 -5.06 11.48
C GLU A 23 -2.87 -4.25 10.29
N PRO A 24 -3.13 -2.94 10.20
CA PRO A 24 -2.61 -2.12 9.10
C PRO A 24 -1.09 -2.25 8.98
N ASP A 25 -0.60 -2.61 7.79
CA ASP A 25 0.84 -2.69 7.52
C ASP A 25 1.30 -1.62 6.50
N THR A 26 2.61 -1.39 6.43
CA THR A 26 3.22 -0.51 5.42
C THR A 26 4.27 -1.25 4.62
N PHE A 27 4.04 -1.38 3.31
CA PHE A 27 4.96 -1.98 2.37
C PHE A 27 5.75 -0.91 1.63
N THR A 28 7.08 -0.96 1.72
CA THR A 28 7.96 -0.04 0.99
C THR A 28 8.41 -0.67 -0.33
N VAL A 29 8.20 0.04 -1.43
CA VAL A 29 8.68 -0.30 -2.77
C VAL A 29 9.80 0.66 -3.15
N ILE A 30 10.98 0.12 -3.41
CA ILE A 30 12.15 0.90 -3.82
C ILE A 30 12.17 1.02 -5.34
N VAL A 31 12.07 2.24 -5.85
CA VAL A 31 12.07 2.57 -7.27
C VAL A 31 13.48 2.96 -7.70
N ARG A 32 13.96 2.36 -8.79
CA ARG A 32 15.31 2.53 -9.34
C ARG A 32 15.19 2.81 -10.84
N GLU A 33 16.33 2.95 -11.50
CA GLU A 33 16.43 3.31 -12.92
C GLU A 33 15.46 2.57 -13.87
N ASP A 34 15.42 1.24 -13.79
CA ASP A 34 14.70 0.38 -14.73
C ASP A 34 13.82 -0.67 -14.02
N ARG A 35 13.76 -0.63 -12.69
CA ARG A 35 13.09 -1.63 -11.88
C ARG A 35 12.63 -1.07 -10.54
N HIS A 36 11.69 -1.79 -9.94
CA HIS A 36 11.28 -1.59 -8.55
C HIS A 36 11.39 -2.90 -7.78
N ASP A 37 11.51 -2.80 -6.46
CA ASP A 37 11.61 -3.97 -5.58
C ASP A 37 10.82 -3.75 -4.28
N PRO A 38 9.95 -4.68 -3.86
CA PRO A 38 9.60 -5.92 -4.56
C PRO A 38 8.78 -5.64 -5.85
N SER A 39 8.73 -6.61 -6.77
CA SER A 39 7.95 -6.50 -8.02
C SER A 39 6.45 -6.73 -7.83
N GLU A 40 6.06 -7.33 -6.72
CA GLU A 40 4.67 -7.59 -6.35
C GLU A 40 4.52 -7.57 -4.83
N VAL A 41 3.35 -7.14 -4.36
CA VAL A 41 2.96 -7.15 -2.95
C VAL A 41 1.53 -7.69 -2.83
N SER A 42 1.26 -8.44 -1.78
CA SER A 42 -0.10 -8.86 -1.43
C SER A 42 -0.63 -7.91 -0.36
N LEU A 43 -1.66 -7.16 -0.70
CA LEU A 43 -2.25 -6.14 0.18
C LEU A 43 -3.61 -6.59 0.70
N VAL A 44 -3.93 -6.20 1.93
CA VAL A 44 -5.26 -6.27 2.51
C VAL A 44 -5.79 -4.84 2.67
N VAL A 45 -7.12 -4.69 2.73
CA VAL A 45 -7.73 -3.38 2.98
C VAL A 45 -7.17 -2.77 4.27
N ASN A 46 -6.79 -1.50 4.19
CA ASN A 46 -6.10 -0.68 5.20
C ASN A 46 -4.57 -0.79 5.22
N ASP A 47 -3.96 -1.57 4.33
CA ASP A 47 -2.51 -1.50 4.14
C ASP A 47 -2.10 -0.25 3.37
N THR A 48 -0.88 0.20 3.63
CA THR A 48 -0.27 1.34 2.94
C THR A 48 0.88 0.85 2.07
N VAL A 49 0.95 1.33 0.82
CA VAL A 49 2.14 1.17 -0.03
C VAL A 49 2.85 2.50 -0.09
N GLN A 50 4.14 2.50 0.23
CA GLN A 50 5.02 3.64 0.11
C GLN A 50 6.06 3.37 -0.96
N TYR A 51 6.13 4.24 -1.96
CA TYR A 51 7.17 4.21 -2.98
C TYR A 51 8.30 5.16 -2.57
N TYR A 52 9.54 4.73 -2.77
CA TYR A 52 10.73 5.54 -2.49
C TYR A 52 11.67 5.52 -3.68
N ASN A 53 11.90 6.69 -4.29
CA ASN A 53 12.79 6.81 -5.44
C ASN A 53 14.25 6.90 -4.98
N VAL A 54 15.10 5.98 -5.46
CA VAL A 54 16.55 5.98 -5.19
C VAL A 54 17.38 6.04 -6.47
N ASP A 55 16.76 6.42 -7.59
CA ASP A 55 17.46 6.66 -8.83
C ASP A 55 18.35 7.90 -8.72
N SER A 56 19.66 7.71 -8.79
CA SER A 56 20.64 8.78 -8.63
C SER A 56 21.09 9.43 -9.95
N ARG A 57 20.41 9.11 -11.06
CA ARG A 57 20.71 9.74 -12.36
C ARG A 57 20.23 11.19 -12.33
N GLU A 58 21.05 12.08 -12.88
CA GLU A 58 20.79 13.51 -12.88
C GLU A 58 19.49 13.84 -13.66
N ASN A 59 18.62 14.67 -13.06
CA ASN A 59 17.33 15.09 -13.62
C ASN A 59 16.38 13.94 -13.99
N VAL A 60 16.47 12.80 -13.29
CA VAL A 60 15.51 11.70 -13.46
C VAL A 60 14.56 11.64 -12.27
N THR A 61 13.27 11.63 -12.58
CA THR A 61 12.18 11.39 -11.62
C THR A 61 11.33 10.23 -12.10
N HIS A 62 10.54 9.67 -11.19
CA HIS A 62 9.63 8.56 -11.48
C HIS A 62 8.20 8.93 -11.09
N THR A 63 7.23 8.32 -11.76
CA THR A 63 5.81 8.40 -11.40
C THR A 63 5.25 6.99 -11.37
N ILE A 64 4.42 6.69 -10.38
CA ILE A 64 3.74 5.41 -10.24
C ILE A 64 2.27 5.72 -10.41
N GLY A 65 1.63 5.01 -11.33
CA GLY A 65 0.22 5.23 -11.61
C GLY A 65 -0.50 3.98 -12.05
N LEU A 66 -1.82 4.01 -11.88
CA LEU A 66 -2.75 3.04 -12.41
C LEU A 66 -3.62 3.76 -13.43
N ASP A 67 -3.38 3.48 -14.70
CA ASP A 67 -4.16 3.97 -15.83
C ASP A 67 -5.08 2.82 -16.27
N LEU A 68 -6.37 2.97 -16.02
CA LEU A 68 -7.39 1.94 -16.29
C LEU A 68 -7.96 2.05 -17.69
N ASN A 69 -7.92 3.24 -18.29
CA ASN A 69 -8.56 3.53 -19.56
C ASN A 69 -7.54 3.58 -20.75
N GLY A 70 -6.25 3.67 -20.45
CA GLY A 70 -5.12 3.68 -21.37
C GLY A 70 -4.82 5.02 -22.04
N ASP A 71 -5.27 6.14 -21.49
CA ASP A 71 -5.14 7.47 -22.11
C ASP A 71 -3.95 8.30 -21.59
N ASN A 72 -3.15 7.74 -20.67
CA ASN A 72 -2.03 8.39 -20.01
C ASN A 72 -2.40 9.59 -19.12
N ASP A 73 -3.68 9.76 -18.80
CA ASP A 73 -4.14 10.46 -17.60
C ASP A 73 -4.13 9.46 -16.42
N PHE A 74 -3.99 9.97 -15.20
CA PHE A 74 -3.97 9.16 -13.97
C PHE A 74 -4.82 9.78 -12.85
N ASP A 75 -5.48 10.92 -13.13
CA ASP A 75 -6.27 11.69 -12.17
C ASP A 75 -7.79 11.44 -12.32
N ASP A 76 -8.17 10.50 -13.19
CA ASP A 76 -9.56 10.09 -13.42
C ASP A 76 -10.17 9.30 -12.25
N GLU A 77 -11.50 9.20 -12.21
CA GLU A 77 -12.21 8.44 -11.18
C GLU A 77 -11.83 6.95 -11.23
N GLY A 78 -11.24 6.46 -10.14
CA GLY A 78 -10.81 5.06 -10.00
C GLY A 78 -9.36 4.81 -10.42
N GLU A 79 -8.67 5.84 -10.90
CA GLU A 79 -7.25 5.80 -11.22
C GLU A 79 -6.40 6.29 -10.04
N PHE A 80 -5.09 6.20 -10.21
CA PHE A 80 -4.14 6.58 -9.18
C PHE A 80 -2.88 7.18 -9.79
N SER A 81 -2.39 8.26 -9.16
CA SER A 81 -1.08 8.83 -9.39
C SER A 81 -0.36 9.05 -8.05
N SER A 82 0.92 8.67 -7.99
CA SER A 82 1.79 9.06 -6.88
C SER A 82 2.14 10.55 -6.90
N GLY A 83 1.94 11.22 -8.05
CA GLY A 83 2.67 12.43 -8.40
C GLY A 83 4.14 12.13 -8.72
N VAL A 84 4.92 13.19 -8.92
CA VAL A 84 6.36 13.07 -9.21
C VAL A 84 7.11 12.63 -7.94
N LEU A 85 7.86 11.54 -8.04
CA LEU A 85 8.76 11.06 -7.00
C LEU A 85 10.18 11.51 -7.30
N HIS A 86 10.72 12.34 -6.43
CA HIS A 86 12.09 12.82 -6.50
C HIS A 86 13.01 11.88 -5.71
N SER A 87 14.24 11.71 -6.17
CA SER A 87 15.26 10.97 -5.42
C SER A 87 15.78 11.79 -4.23
N GLU A 88 15.69 13.11 -4.33
CA GLU A 88 16.05 14.08 -3.31
C GLU A 88 15.21 15.34 -3.47
N CYS A 89 15.00 16.05 -2.36
CA CYS A 89 14.26 17.30 -2.34
C CYS A 89 15.12 18.40 -1.74
N ASP A 90 15.15 19.55 -2.39
CA ASP A 90 15.62 20.79 -1.80
C ASP A 90 14.48 21.44 -1.02
N TRP A 91 14.25 20.96 0.20
CA TRP A 91 13.14 21.40 1.05
C TRP A 91 13.14 22.89 1.39
N ASP A 92 14.28 23.58 1.22
CA ASP A 92 14.37 25.03 1.41
C ASP A 92 13.71 25.81 0.26
N ASN A 93 13.72 25.24 -0.96
CA ASN A 93 13.17 25.87 -2.17
C ASN A 93 11.92 25.16 -2.72
N ASP A 94 11.71 23.90 -2.36
CA ASP A 94 10.63 23.05 -2.85
C ASP A 94 9.91 22.36 -1.68
N THR A 95 8.91 23.05 -1.13
CA THR A 95 8.16 22.59 0.04
C THR A 95 7.18 21.47 -0.27
N ASP A 96 6.81 21.31 -1.54
CA ASP A 96 5.81 20.34 -1.99
C ASP A 96 6.47 19.09 -2.61
N CYS A 97 7.79 19.06 -2.67
CA CYS A 97 8.57 17.92 -3.13
C CYS A 97 8.27 16.66 -2.31
N ARG A 98 8.30 15.51 -2.97
CA ARG A 98 8.04 14.20 -2.35
C ARG A 98 9.14 13.23 -2.73
N VAL A 99 9.71 12.56 -1.73
CA VAL A 99 10.65 11.43 -1.87
C VAL A 99 9.99 10.10 -1.58
#